data_AF-A0A822AS96-F1
#
_entry.id   AF-A0A822AS96-F1
#
_cell.length_a   1.000
_cell.length_b   1.000
_cell.length_c   1.000
_cell.angle_alpha   90.00
_cell.angle_beta   90.00
_cell.angle_gamma   90.00
#
_symmetry.space_group_name_H-M   'P 1'
#
loop_
_entity.id
_entity.type
_entity.pdbx_description
1 polymer ?
#
loop_
_entity_poly.entity_id
_entity_poly.type
_entity_poly.pdbx_seq_one_letter_code
_entity_poly.pdbx_strand_id
1 'polypeptide(L)'
;MRSKMLSSMNTVLDVANDPNTVDKALKASATVTANSDQMPLNNQEKGADIIEKVGTKVKDMESADDDIVTNLATSLMGVGSNVLQAASKTVSKDKENDPNIVIEKLESDIKVTENEETDTKILYAPTQFYDTCDECETLPEERWEEFRHKLEEEKKTIVEGRERASNIAKRSSGGLFTVGDVLANRSSINETKTIESKTMTMTFTKANPDGKSSLSAGDTNIRLPGLSDLNFDSDSSEVFTKILESKENPFASKYGNSHVQGSVVTIILSRPNGSEMSVKNTTKPISIRLNRPIDKQPKYEQYELHGRSFQYHKVNLTDKQMTLSVYISSNISPMDTYAVYVSFNTNETLLESPTESKFDLLFVIPNKTVLISTSNINLDDEYELRHTIFMPPNVHLGNGTYIFGIKLINASTTMNLTEYNSSYTINMYVSKCQYWDEKRILWSSDGCEVGPLTTLKSTECLCTHLTTFGSDFFVPPNKIDFTTVFTKFKKLHENAAVFSTVIVIFSLYILAGIWARRKDKLDLIKISS
;
A
#
# COMPACT_ATOMS: atom_id res chain seq x y z
N MET A 1 -25.10 18.11 17.42
CA MET A 1 -26.18 17.09 17.51
C MET A 1 -25.64 15.66 17.60
N ARG A 2 -24.92 15.15 16.59
CA ARG A 2 -24.37 13.77 16.56
C ARG A 2 -23.61 13.35 17.82
N SER A 3 -22.71 14.20 18.33
CA SER A 3 -21.92 13.90 19.53
C SER A 3 -22.76 13.70 20.81
N LYS A 4 -23.87 14.43 20.93
CA LYS A 4 -24.82 14.28 22.05
C LYS A 4 -25.58 12.96 21.92
N MET A 5 -26.02 12.62 20.71
CA MET A 5 -26.72 11.35 20.44
C MET A 5 -25.84 10.13 20.77
N LEU A 6 -24.58 10.10 20.32
CA LEU A 6 -23.65 9.02 20.67
C LEU A 6 -23.41 8.94 22.19
N SER A 7 -23.34 10.09 22.87
CA SER A 7 -23.25 10.12 24.33
C SER A 7 -24.49 9.52 24.99
N SER A 8 -25.68 9.85 24.50
CA SER A 8 -26.93 9.28 25.00
C SER A 8 -27.01 7.78 24.77
N MET A 9 -26.56 7.28 23.60
CA MET A 9 -26.50 5.83 23.33
C MET A 9 -25.53 5.13 24.28
N ASN A 10 -24.37 5.74 24.56
CA ASN A 10 -23.46 5.24 25.58
C ASN A 10 -24.13 5.13 26.96
N THR A 11 -24.86 6.16 27.38
CA THR A 11 -25.59 6.14 28.67
C THR A 11 -26.68 5.08 28.70
N VAL A 12 -27.40 4.86 27.60
CA VAL A 12 -28.38 3.78 27.49
C VAL A 12 -27.70 2.43 27.64
N LEU A 13 -26.56 2.23 26.96
CA LEU A 13 -25.78 1.01 27.05
C LEU A 13 -25.12 0.80 28.43
N ASP A 14 -24.96 1.83 29.25
CA ASP A 14 -24.45 1.63 30.62
C ASP A 14 -25.44 0.85 31.51
N VAL A 15 -26.74 0.90 31.18
CA VAL A 15 -27.81 0.30 32.01
C VAL A 15 -28.60 -0.80 31.30
N ALA A 16 -28.63 -0.82 29.97
CA ALA A 16 -29.40 -1.79 29.20
C ALA A 16 -28.73 -3.17 29.20
N ASN A 17 -29.44 -4.20 29.67
CA ASN A 17 -28.97 -5.59 29.64
C ASN A 17 -29.86 -6.49 28.78
N ASP A 18 -31.07 -6.05 28.41
CA ASP A 18 -31.93 -6.82 27.52
C ASP A 18 -31.48 -6.65 26.05
N PRO A 19 -31.47 -7.73 25.25
CA PRO A 19 -30.99 -7.68 23.87
C PRO A 19 -31.73 -6.69 22.97
N ASN A 20 -33.03 -6.48 23.20
CA ASN A 20 -33.86 -5.61 22.35
C ASN A 20 -33.51 -4.13 22.52
N THR A 21 -33.25 -3.69 23.75
CA THR A 21 -32.82 -2.31 24.02
C THR A 21 -31.41 -2.07 23.48
N VAL A 22 -30.51 -3.05 23.62
CA VAL A 22 -29.15 -2.98 23.06
C VAL A 22 -29.20 -2.88 21.52
N ASP A 23 -30.03 -3.68 20.86
CA ASP A 23 -30.21 -3.64 19.40
C ASP A 23 -30.73 -2.28 18.91
N LYS A 24 -31.74 -1.71 19.58
CA LYS A 24 -32.26 -0.36 19.26
C LYS A 24 -31.18 0.71 19.40
N ALA A 25 -30.39 0.66 20.46
CA ALA A 25 -29.28 1.59 20.68
C ALA A 25 -28.21 1.46 19.59
N LEU A 26 -27.90 0.23 19.16
CA LEU A 26 -26.98 -0.04 18.06
C LEU A 26 -27.47 0.49 16.72
N LYS A 27 -28.74 0.24 16.36
CA LYS A 27 -29.33 0.74 15.11
C LYS A 27 -29.34 2.26 15.06
N ALA A 28 -29.65 2.92 16.17
CA ALA A 28 -29.54 4.37 16.30
C ALA A 28 -28.08 4.83 16.14
N SER A 29 -27.13 4.14 16.76
CA SER A 29 -25.69 4.44 16.64
C SER A 29 -25.17 4.26 15.22
N ALA A 30 -25.60 3.20 14.52
CA ALA A 30 -25.26 2.97 13.11
C ALA A 30 -25.76 4.13 12.23
N THR A 31 -26.99 4.60 12.48
CA THR A 31 -27.56 5.76 11.77
C THR A 31 -26.76 7.04 12.02
N VAL A 32 -26.32 7.29 13.26
CA VAL A 32 -25.54 8.48 13.62
C VAL A 32 -24.13 8.44 13.03
N THR A 33 -23.56 7.24 12.85
CA THR A 33 -22.20 7.02 12.35
C THR A 33 -22.11 6.87 10.83
N ALA A 34 -23.23 6.66 10.11
CA ALA A 34 -23.26 6.36 8.66
C ALA A 34 -22.55 7.38 7.73
N ASN A 35 -22.32 8.61 8.19
CA ASN A 35 -21.55 9.62 7.46
C ASN A 35 -20.12 9.70 8.02
N SER A 36 -19.39 8.59 7.89
CA SER A 36 -18.01 8.37 8.39
C SER A 36 -17.04 9.46 7.93
N ASP A 37 -17.17 9.94 6.69
CA ASP A 37 -16.34 10.96 6.02
C ASP A 37 -16.21 12.29 6.78
N GLN A 38 -17.19 12.61 7.62
CA GLN A 38 -17.29 13.88 8.33
C GLN A 38 -17.33 13.66 9.84
N MET A 39 -16.90 12.48 10.32
CA MET A 39 -16.97 12.11 11.73
C MET A 39 -15.72 12.57 12.48
N PRO A 40 -15.81 13.60 13.36
CA PRO A 40 -14.66 14.08 14.12
C PRO A 40 -14.15 13.02 15.10
N LEU A 41 -12.86 13.07 15.45
CA LEU A 41 -12.20 12.12 16.36
C LEU A 41 -12.99 11.86 17.66
N ASN A 42 -13.49 12.90 18.33
CA ASN A 42 -14.28 12.73 19.56
C ASN A 42 -15.57 11.90 19.36
N ASN A 43 -16.16 11.94 18.17
CA ASN A 43 -17.31 11.10 17.86
C ASN A 43 -16.87 9.66 17.54
N GLN A 44 -15.71 9.50 16.87
CA GLN A 44 -15.13 8.19 16.59
C GLN A 44 -14.81 7.44 17.89
N GLU A 45 -14.24 8.12 18.89
CA GLU A 45 -14.02 7.58 20.24
C GLU A 45 -15.33 7.09 20.88
N LYS A 46 -16.38 7.92 20.85
CA LYS A 46 -17.70 7.51 21.37
C LYS A 46 -18.27 6.30 20.63
N GLY A 47 -18.00 6.18 19.32
CA GLY A 47 -18.36 5.02 18.53
C GLY A 47 -17.61 3.77 18.97
N ALA A 48 -16.29 3.88 19.19
CA ALA A 48 -15.47 2.80 19.75
C ALA A 48 -15.97 2.36 21.13
N ASP A 49 -16.34 3.32 22.01
CA ASP A 49 -16.92 3.01 23.33
C ASP A 49 -18.20 2.17 23.22
N ILE A 50 -19.09 2.52 22.27
CA ILE A 50 -20.33 1.76 22.01
C ILE A 50 -19.98 0.34 21.56
N ILE A 51 -19.01 0.19 20.65
CA ILE A 51 -18.60 -1.12 20.12
C ILE A 51 -18.05 -2.02 21.24
N GLU A 52 -17.17 -1.51 22.08
CA GLU A 52 -16.61 -2.26 23.21
C GLU A 52 -17.68 -2.66 24.22
N LYS A 53 -18.55 -1.73 24.64
CA LYS A 53 -19.64 -2.01 25.60
C LYS A 53 -20.59 -3.08 25.11
N VAL A 54 -20.95 -3.02 23.82
CA VAL A 54 -21.84 -4.02 23.22
C VAL A 54 -21.12 -5.36 23.12
N GLY A 55 -19.84 -5.37 22.73
CA GLY A 55 -19.02 -6.59 22.73
C GLY A 55 -19.02 -7.29 24.09
N THR A 56 -18.80 -6.54 25.18
CA THR A 56 -18.86 -7.10 26.54
C THR A 56 -20.25 -7.61 26.90
N LYS A 57 -21.32 -6.90 26.53
CA LYS A 57 -22.68 -7.34 26.83
C LYS A 57 -23.09 -8.60 26.09
N VAL A 58 -22.72 -8.72 24.81
CA VAL A 58 -23.01 -9.91 24.01
C VAL A 58 -22.33 -11.14 24.60
N LYS A 59 -21.16 -10.98 25.23
CA LYS A 59 -20.48 -12.04 25.98
C LYS A 59 -21.31 -12.55 27.16
N ASP A 60 -22.03 -11.67 27.85
CA ASP A 60 -22.87 -12.01 29.00
C ASP A 60 -24.26 -12.56 28.61
N MET A 61 -24.61 -12.54 27.32
CA MET A 61 -25.93 -12.99 26.80
C MET A 61 -25.98 -14.50 26.50
N GLU A 62 -25.42 -15.35 27.37
CA GLU A 62 -25.34 -16.81 27.12
C GLU A 62 -26.70 -17.46 26.86
N SER A 63 -27.77 -17.01 27.52
CA SER A 63 -29.13 -17.56 27.38
C SER A 63 -29.95 -16.94 26.23
N ALA A 64 -29.42 -15.96 25.49
CA ALA A 64 -30.12 -15.34 24.39
C ALA A 64 -30.13 -16.26 23.16
N ASP A 65 -31.21 -16.17 22.38
CA ASP A 65 -31.37 -16.89 21.11
C ASP A 65 -30.26 -16.53 20.11
N ASP A 66 -29.83 -17.50 19.31
CA ASP A 66 -28.75 -17.33 18.33
C ASP A 66 -29.08 -16.28 17.27
N ASP A 67 -30.35 -16.16 16.86
CA ASP A 67 -30.79 -15.15 15.89
C ASP A 67 -30.66 -13.74 16.48
N ILE A 68 -30.94 -13.59 17.77
CA ILE A 68 -30.80 -12.31 18.47
C ILE A 68 -29.32 -11.89 18.52
N VAL A 69 -28.43 -12.80 18.90
CA VAL A 69 -26.99 -12.54 18.98
C VAL A 69 -26.39 -12.24 17.60
N THR A 70 -26.82 -12.96 16.57
CA THR A 70 -26.38 -12.74 15.19
C THR A 70 -26.85 -11.38 14.65
N ASN A 71 -28.08 -10.98 14.95
CA ASN A 71 -28.61 -9.66 14.57
C ASN A 71 -27.87 -8.51 15.27
N LEU A 72 -27.55 -8.67 16.56
CA LEU A 72 -26.74 -7.74 17.32
C LEU A 72 -25.33 -7.62 16.73
N ALA A 73 -24.69 -8.74 16.40
CA ALA A 73 -23.38 -8.76 15.78
C ALA A 73 -23.37 -8.06 14.41
N THR A 74 -24.38 -8.28 13.59
CA THR A 74 -24.54 -7.63 12.28
C THR A 74 -24.70 -6.11 12.44
N SER A 75 -25.54 -5.68 13.39
CA SER A 75 -25.70 -4.25 13.70
C SER A 75 -24.42 -3.62 14.23
N LEU A 76 -23.69 -4.34 15.08
CA LEU A 76 -22.38 -3.92 15.62
C LEU A 76 -21.34 -3.78 14.51
N MET A 77 -21.27 -4.74 13.57
CA MET A 77 -20.41 -4.67 12.38
C MET A 77 -20.70 -3.42 11.54
N GLY A 78 -21.97 -3.00 11.45
CA GLY A 78 -22.35 -1.73 10.80
C GLY A 78 -21.76 -0.50 11.49
N VAL A 79 -21.82 -0.44 12.83
CA VAL A 79 -21.19 0.66 13.60
C VAL A 79 -19.66 0.62 13.46
N GLY A 80 -19.06 -0.56 13.60
CA GLY A 80 -17.62 -0.77 13.45
C GLY A 80 -17.09 -0.34 12.10
N SER A 81 -17.80 -0.71 11.03
CA SER A 81 -17.51 -0.31 9.64
C SER A 81 -17.49 1.20 9.46
N ASN A 82 -18.46 1.92 10.02
CA ASN A 82 -18.50 3.37 9.95
C ASN A 82 -17.36 4.04 10.74
N VAL A 83 -17.08 3.55 11.95
CA VAL A 83 -16.04 4.11 12.83
C VAL A 83 -14.64 3.87 12.24
N LEU A 84 -14.36 2.66 11.74
CA LEU A 84 -13.07 2.31 11.15
C LEU A 84 -12.84 3.02 9.82
N GLN A 85 -13.87 3.23 9.01
CA GLN A 85 -13.78 4.07 7.81
C GLN A 85 -13.54 5.55 8.15
N ALA A 86 -14.07 6.06 9.26
CA ALA A 86 -13.73 7.42 9.70
C ALA A 86 -12.26 7.52 10.16
N ALA A 87 -11.75 6.47 10.81
CA ALA A 87 -10.35 6.37 11.19
C ALA A 87 -9.43 6.35 9.96
N SER A 88 -9.72 5.53 8.93
CA SER A 88 -8.94 5.46 7.67
C SER A 88 -8.80 6.82 6.97
N LYS A 89 -9.85 7.64 7.00
CA LYS A 89 -9.85 8.99 6.40
C LYS A 89 -9.06 10.00 7.23
N THR A 90 -8.98 9.81 8.54
CA THR A 90 -8.09 10.59 9.40
C THR A 90 -6.61 10.32 9.03
N VAL A 91 -6.30 9.09 8.58
CA VAL A 91 -4.98 8.69 8.07
C VAL A 91 -4.66 9.28 6.70
N SER A 92 -5.67 9.42 5.83
CA SER A 92 -5.48 9.71 4.39
C SER A 92 -5.21 11.18 4.03
N LYS A 93 -5.21 12.12 5.00
CA LYS A 93 -5.06 13.55 4.71
C LYS A 93 -3.65 14.01 4.34
N ASP A 94 -2.65 13.14 4.41
CA ASP A 94 -1.26 13.52 4.20
C ASP A 94 -0.59 12.63 3.13
N LYS A 95 -0.32 13.20 1.96
CA LYS A 95 0.65 12.64 1.00
C LYS A 95 1.70 13.64 0.53
N GLU A 96 1.36 14.92 0.41
CA GLU A 96 2.31 15.97 0.00
C GLU A 96 2.60 17.03 1.08
N ASN A 97 1.73 17.17 2.10
CA ASN A 97 1.82 18.20 3.13
C ASN A 97 1.96 17.63 4.56
N ASP A 98 2.34 16.36 4.74
CA ASP A 98 2.61 15.81 6.08
C ASP A 98 3.68 16.69 6.75
N PRO A 99 3.43 17.31 7.91
CA PRO A 99 4.42 18.16 8.56
C PRO A 99 5.73 17.42 8.82
N ASN A 100 5.72 16.10 9.02
CA ASN A 100 6.96 15.33 9.16
C ASN A 100 7.77 15.31 7.85
N ILE A 101 7.11 15.11 6.71
CA ILE A 101 7.77 15.10 5.39
C ILE A 101 8.19 16.51 5.01
N VAL A 102 7.35 17.50 5.30
CA VAL A 102 7.62 18.92 5.06
C VAL A 102 8.78 19.39 5.92
N ILE A 103 8.83 19.06 7.21
CA ILE A 103 9.95 19.40 8.11
C ILE A 103 11.23 18.69 7.67
N GLU A 104 11.23 17.36 7.45
CA GLU A 104 12.44 16.65 7.01
C GLU A 104 12.98 17.23 5.70
N LYS A 105 12.09 17.54 4.75
CA LYS A 105 12.46 18.16 3.48
C LYS A 105 13.00 19.58 3.68
N LEU A 106 12.31 20.42 4.47
CA LEU A 106 12.74 21.78 4.77
C LEU A 106 14.09 21.80 5.50
N GLU A 107 14.29 20.95 6.49
CA GLU A 107 15.56 20.79 7.21
C GLU A 107 16.68 20.33 6.28
N SER A 108 16.38 19.43 5.33
CA SER A 108 17.36 18.99 4.33
C SER A 108 17.71 20.05 3.28
N ASP A 109 16.78 20.96 2.98
CA ASP A 109 16.94 22.02 1.97
C ASP A 109 17.64 23.27 2.55
N ILE A 110 17.69 23.43 3.88
CA ILE A 110 18.35 24.56 4.53
C ILE A 110 19.86 24.37 4.54
N LYS A 111 20.58 25.29 3.89
CA LYS A 111 22.04 25.41 3.98
C LYS A 111 22.39 26.33 5.13
N VAL A 112 23.13 25.81 6.11
CA VAL A 112 23.74 26.60 7.18
C VAL A 112 25.17 26.90 6.76
N THR A 113 25.48 28.18 6.63
CA THR A 113 26.86 28.64 6.41
C THR A 113 27.27 29.48 7.62
N GLU A 114 28.40 29.13 8.23
CA GLU A 114 28.99 29.92 9.32
C GLU A 114 29.86 31.01 8.70
N ASN A 115 29.64 32.26 9.12
CA ASN A 115 30.54 33.36 8.77
C ASN A 115 31.73 33.33 9.73
N GLU A 116 32.91 32.94 9.23
CA GLU A 116 34.14 32.79 10.03
C GLU A 116 34.62 34.10 10.69
N GLU A 117 34.18 35.28 10.23
CA GLU A 117 34.58 36.58 10.81
C GLU A 117 33.66 37.07 11.94
N THR A 118 32.39 36.67 11.95
CA THR A 118 31.38 37.20 12.89
C THR A 118 30.74 36.14 13.79
N ASP A 119 31.06 34.87 13.58
CA ASP A 119 30.48 33.72 14.30
C ASP A 119 28.94 33.65 14.21
N THR A 120 28.37 34.30 13.19
CA THR A 120 26.92 34.35 12.93
C THR A 120 26.53 33.28 11.92
N LYS A 121 25.51 32.49 12.26
CA LYS A 121 24.93 31.50 11.35
C LYS A 121 24.00 32.17 10.33
N ILE A 122 24.26 31.94 9.04
CA ILE A 122 23.39 32.40 7.96
C ILE A 122 22.54 31.22 7.50
N LEU A 123 21.22 31.37 7.61
CA LEU A 123 20.22 30.40 7.16
C LEU A 123 19.69 30.81 5.79
N TYR A 124 19.95 30.00 4.78
CA TYR A 124 19.36 30.18 3.45
C TYR A 124 18.03 29.42 3.36
N ALA A 125 16.96 30.14 3.03
CA ALA A 125 15.63 29.57 2.85
C ALA A 125 15.50 28.79 1.52
N PRO A 126 14.57 27.83 1.43
CA PRO A 126 14.08 27.31 0.15
C PRO A 126 13.36 28.39 -0.67
N THR A 127 13.46 28.34 -2.00
CA THR A 127 12.94 29.35 -2.96
C THR A 127 11.45 29.70 -2.79
N GLN A 128 10.65 28.78 -2.25
CA GLN A 128 9.23 28.97 -1.95
C GLN A 128 8.94 30.04 -0.88
N PHE A 129 9.94 30.51 -0.14
CA PHE A 129 9.80 31.61 0.83
C PHE A 129 10.11 33.00 0.25
N TYR A 130 10.60 33.10 -0.98
CA TYR A 130 11.06 34.36 -1.59
C TYR A 130 9.94 35.14 -2.31
N ASP A 131 8.76 34.53 -2.54
CA ASP A 131 7.64 35.16 -3.26
C ASP A 131 7.04 36.40 -2.57
N THR A 132 7.51 36.76 -1.36
CA THR A 132 7.05 37.95 -0.63
C THR A 132 8.15 38.92 -0.21
N CYS A 133 9.39 38.73 -0.65
CA CYS A 133 10.49 39.62 -0.26
C CYS A 133 11.46 39.85 -1.42
N ASP A 134 11.39 41.03 -2.04
CA ASP A 134 12.23 41.42 -3.17
C ASP A 134 13.74 41.57 -2.80
N GLU A 135 14.12 41.49 -1.51
CA GLU A 135 15.51 41.69 -1.03
C GLU A 135 15.95 40.77 0.16
N CYS A 136 15.39 39.58 0.31
CA CYS A 136 15.80 38.68 1.41
C CYS A 136 16.90 37.69 0.97
N GLU A 137 18.19 38.05 1.05
CA GLU A 137 19.29 37.05 0.97
C GLU A 137 19.43 36.21 2.26
N THR A 138 18.72 36.58 3.33
CA THR A 138 18.76 35.91 4.64
C THR A 138 17.36 35.84 5.25
N LEU A 139 17.00 34.72 5.89
CA LEU A 139 15.80 34.67 6.75
C LEU A 139 16.16 35.25 8.12
N PRO A 140 15.44 36.27 8.64
CA PRO A 140 15.62 36.70 10.03
C PRO A 140 15.38 35.52 10.98
N GLU A 141 16.29 35.30 11.93
CA GLU A 141 16.25 34.17 12.87
C GLU A 141 14.92 34.09 13.63
N GLU A 142 14.36 35.24 14.02
CA GLU A 142 13.06 35.36 14.70
C GLU A 142 11.88 34.84 13.84
N ARG A 143 11.89 35.13 12.52
CA ARG A 143 10.85 34.65 11.58
C ARG A 143 10.97 33.14 11.34
N TRP A 144 12.19 32.61 11.37
CA TRP A 144 12.44 31.17 11.29
C TRP A 144 11.98 30.46 12.56
N GLU A 145 12.23 31.02 13.75
CA GLU A 145 11.74 30.51 15.02
C GLU A 145 10.21 30.49 15.10
N GLU A 146 9.54 31.57 14.69
CA GLU A 146 8.07 31.62 14.64
C GLU A 146 7.49 30.54 13.70
N PHE A 147 8.12 30.36 12.53
CA PHE A 147 7.71 29.36 11.56
C PHE A 147 7.93 27.92 12.07
N ARG A 148 9.10 27.65 12.68
CA ARG A 148 9.40 26.36 13.31
C ARG A 148 8.40 26.04 14.42
N HIS A 149 8.09 27.00 15.28
CA HIS A 149 7.12 26.79 16.36
C HIS A 149 5.74 26.43 15.81
N LYS A 150 5.26 27.12 14.77
CA LYS A 150 3.98 26.79 14.11
C LYS A 150 3.98 25.38 13.52
N LEU A 151 5.06 24.99 12.85
CA LEU A 151 5.22 23.63 12.31
C LEU A 151 5.27 22.55 13.41
N GLU A 152 5.95 22.82 14.53
CA GLU A 152 6.01 21.90 15.67
C GLU A 152 4.64 21.71 16.32
N GLU A 153 3.84 22.77 16.46
CA GLU A 153 2.46 22.68 16.96
C GLU A 153 1.55 21.90 16.01
N GLU A 154 1.68 22.13 14.70
CA GLU A 154 0.94 21.40 13.68
C GLU A 154 1.32 19.91 13.66
N LYS A 155 2.63 19.61 13.71
CA LYS A 155 3.15 18.24 13.85
C LYS A 155 2.59 17.56 15.09
N LYS A 156 2.61 18.22 16.25
CA LYS A 156 2.05 17.67 17.49
C LYS A 156 0.57 17.33 17.32
N THR A 157 -0.22 18.24 16.75
CA THR A 157 -1.66 18.04 16.52
C THR A 157 -1.93 16.85 15.60
N ILE A 158 -1.15 16.69 14.52
CA ILE A 158 -1.28 15.58 13.58
C ILE A 158 -0.88 14.25 14.22
N VAL A 159 0.25 14.21 14.95
CA VAL A 159 0.71 13.02 15.67
C VAL A 159 -0.34 12.56 16.68
N GLU A 160 -0.87 13.48 17.51
CA GLU A 160 -1.93 13.18 18.47
C GLU A 160 -3.21 12.66 17.76
N GLY A 161 -3.57 13.26 16.63
CA GLY A 161 -4.70 12.80 15.81
C GLY A 161 -4.52 11.38 15.29
N ARG A 162 -3.32 11.03 14.81
CA ARG A 162 -2.98 9.70 14.31
C ARG A 162 -2.96 8.65 15.41
N GLU A 163 -2.37 8.96 16.56
CA GLU A 163 -2.39 8.06 17.72
C GLU A 163 -3.82 7.79 18.19
N ARG A 164 -4.66 8.82 18.28
CA ARG A 164 -6.07 8.66 18.64
C ARG A 164 -6.83 7.81 17.63
N ALA A 165 -6.66 8.07 16.33
CA ALA A 165 -7.28 7.26 15.27
C ALA A 165 -6.84 5.79 15.34
N SER A 166 -5.55 5.53 15.56
CA SER A 166 -5.04 4.16 15.75
C SER A 166 -5.64 3.48 16.99
N ASN A 167 -5.77 4.20 18.10
CA ASN A 167 -6.37 3.67 19.32
C ASN A 167 -7.86 3.37 19.13
N ILE A 168 -8.60 4.24 18.43
CA ILE A 168 -9.99 3.99 18.01
C ILE A 168 -10.08 2.70 17.20
N ALA A 169 -9.17 2.51 16.22
CA ALA A 169 -9.19 1.35 15.35
C ALA A 169 -8.94 0.05 16.12
N LYS A 170 -7.96 0.05 17.02
CA LYS A 170 -7.66 -1.07 17.91
C LYS A 170 -8.86 -1.44 18.80
N ARG A 171 -9.41 -0.46 19.52
CA ARG A 171 -10.56 -0.66 20.44
C ARG A 171 -11.80 -1.18 19.71
N SER A 172 -12.12 -0.57 18.57
CA SER A 172 -13.25 -0.99 17.73
C SER A 172 -13.06 -2.43 17.24
N SER A 173 -11.87 -2.79 16.77
CA SER A 173 -11.56 -4.15 16.34
C SER A 173 -11.68 -5.15 17.49
N GLY A 174 -11.16 -4.82 18.69
CA GLY A 174 -11.26 -5.66 19.88
C GLY A 174 -12.70 -5.94 20.33
N GLY A 175 -13.57 -4.93 20.30
CA GLY A 175 -15.00 -5.11 20.58
C GLY A 175 -15.71 -6.02 19.57
N LEU A 176 -15.37 -5.90 18.28
CA LEU A 176 -15.87 -6.81 17.25
C LEU A 176 -15.38 -8.25 17.46
N PHE A 177 -14.10 -8.44 17.78
CA PHE A 177 -13.54 -9.77 18.03
C PHE A 177 -14.15 -10.45 19.26
N THR A 178 -14.54 -9.67 20.27
CA THR A 178 -15.25 -10.19 21.44
C THR A 178 -16.59 -10.82 21.03
N VAL A 179 -17.32 -10.19 20.10
CA VAL A 179 -18.54 -10.78 19.52
C VAL A 179 -18.20 -11.99 18.65
N GLY A 180 -17.11 -11.93 17.89
CA GLY A 180 -16.60 -13.08 17.12
C GLY A 180 -16.34 -14.32 17.99
N ASP A 181 -15.84 -14.15 19.22
CA ASP A 181 -15.65 -15.26 20.17
C ASP A 181 -16.99 -15.90 20.57
N VAL A 182 -18.00 -15.08 20.88
CA VAL A 182 -19.33 -15.56 21.27
C VAL A 182 -19.96 -16.34 20.12
N LEU A 183 -19.86 -15.83 18.89
CA LEU A 183 -20.42 -16.48 17.71
C LEU A 183 -19.64 -17.76 17.34
N ALA A 184 -18.31 -17.76 17.45
CA ALA A 184 -17.50 -18.95 17.23
C ALA A 184 -17.85 -20.05 18.23
N ASN A 185 -18.04 -19.70 19.51
CA ASN A 185 -18.41 -20.66 20.54
C ASN A 185 -19.79 -21.30 20.30
N ARG A 186 -20.74 -20.51 19.75
CA ARG A 186 -22.09 -20.96 19.36
C ARG A 186 -22.12 -21.71 18.03
N SER A 187 -21.03 -21.72 17.27
CA SER A 187 -20.97 -22.39 15.97
C SER A 187 -20.63 -23.87 16.12
N SER A 188 -21.04 -24.66 15.14
CA SER A 188 -20.67 -26.07 15.10
C SER A 188 -19.16 -26.23 14.86
N ILE A 189 -18.60 -27.34 15.33
CA ILE A 189 -17.18 -27.66 15.09
C ILE A 189 -16.95 -27.79 13.58
N ASN A 190 -15.87 -27.19 13.08
CA ASN A 190 -15.52 -27.10 11.65
C ASN A 190 -16.53 -26.32 10.79
N GLU A 191 -17.46 -25.61 11.42
CA GLU A 191 -18.31 -24.64 10.73
C GLU A 191 -17.59 -23.30 10.64
N THR A 192 -17.59 -22.70 9.45
CA THR A 192 -17.10 -21.35 9.22
C THR A 192 -18.29 -20.46 8.93
N LYS A 193 -18.42 -19.37 9.69
CA LYS A 193 -19.46 -18.37 9.49
C LYS A 193 -18.82 -17.01 9.23
N THR A 194 -19.58 -16.16 8.54
CA THR A 194 -19.14 -14.83 8.13
C THR A 194 -20.24 -13.81 8.39
N ILE A 195 -19.85 -12.62 8.85
CA ILE A 195 -20.71 -11.44 8.94
C ILE A 195 -20.04 -10.30 8.18
N GLU A 196 -20.81 -9.60 7.35
CA GLU A 196 -20.28 -8.58 6.44
C GLU A 196 -20.98 -7.23 6.64
N SER A 197 -20.23 -6.19 6.33
CA SER A 197 -20.73 -4.83 6.15
C SER A 197 -20.29 -4.30 4.78
N LYS A 198 -20.51 -3.01 4.51
CA LYS A 198 -20.06 -2.38 3.27
C LYS A 198 -18.53 -2.43 3.08
N THR A 199 -17.77 -2.25 4.17
CA THR A 199 -16.31 -2.04 4.13
C THR A 199 -15.51 -3.07 4.95
N MET A 200 -16.18 -4.05 5.55
CA MET A 200 -15.55 -5.03 6.41
C MET A 200 -16.21 -6.39 6.31
N THR A 201 -15.40 -7.43 6.49
CA THR A 201 -15.87 -8.80 6.62
C THR A 201 -15.21 -9.45 7.84
N MET A 202 -16.03 -10.04 8.71
CA MET A 202 -15.55 -10.87 9.81
C MET A 202 -15.88 -12.33 9.54
N THR A 203 -14.87 -13.19 9.58
CA THR A 203 -15.02 -14.63 9.47
C THR A 203 -14.55 -15.28 10.76
N PHE A 204 -15.30 -16.25 11.25
CA PHE A 204 -14.97 -16.96 12.48
C PHE A 204 -15.29 -18.44 12.35
N THR A 205 -14.46 -19.27 13.00
CA THR A 205 -14.61 -20.72 12.99
C THR A 205 -14.15 -21.35 14.30
N LYS A 206 -14.84 -22.41 14.69
CA LYS A 206 -14.47 -23.32 15.78
C LYS A 206 -13.78 -24.54 15.18
N ALA A 207 -12.49 -24.38 14.86
CA ALA A 207 -11.68 -25.43 14.24
C ALA A 207 -10.19 -25.23 14.53
N ASN A 208 -9.48 -26.34 14.73
CA ASN A 208 -8.03 -26.31 14.85
C ASN A 208 -7.38 -26.13 13.48
N PRO A 209 -6.38 -25.24 13.34
CA PRO A 209 -5.60 -25.10 12.12
C PRO A 209 -4.94 -26.42 11.71
N ASP A 210 -5.20 -26.86 10.47
CA ASP A 210 -4.74 -28.13 9.91
C ASP A 210 -3.57 -27.99 8.93
N GLY A 211 -3.15 -26.75 8.62
CA GLY A 211 -2.10 -26.46 7.64
C GLY A 211 -2.53 -26.60 6.17
N LYS A 212 -3.77 -26.97 5.90
CA LYS A 212 -4.28 -27.32 4.56
C LYS A 212 -5.44 -26.43 4.14
N SER A 213 -6.40 -26.24 5.03
CA SER A 213 -7.62 -25.48 4.78
C SER A 213 -7.34 -24.00 4.64
N SER A 214 -8.02 -23.37 3.68
CA SER A 214 -8.02 -21.91 3.51
C SER A 214 -9.25 -21.33 4.18
N LEU A 215 -9.07 -20.20 4.86
CA LEU A 215 -10.13 -19.34 5.35
C LEU A 215 -10.15 -18.07 4.50
N SER A 216 -11.32 -17.47 4.33
CA SER A 216 -11.49 -16.25 3.55
C SER A 216 -12.27 -15.23 4.36
N ALA A 217 -11.84 -13.98 4.34
CA ALA A 217 -12.58 -12.85 4.87
C ALA A 217 -12.61 -11.76 3.80
N GLY A 218 -13.80 -11.53 3.23
CA GLY A 218 -13.96 -10.71 2.04
C GLY A 218 -13.13 -11.28 0.90
N ASP A 219 -12.25 -10.44 0.37
CA ASP A 219 -11.38 -10.76 -0.75
C ASP A 219 -10.01 -11.35 -0.33
N THR A 220 -9.75 -11.44 0.98
CA THR A 220 -8.48 -11.93 1.52
C THR A 220 -8.54 -13.44 1.80
N ASN A 221 -7.52 -14.18 1.37
CA ASN A 221 -7.38 -15.61 1.66
C ASN A 221 -6.25 -15.86 2.67
N ILE A 222 -6.51 -16.70 3.66
CA ILE A 222 -5.60 -16.99 4.77
C ILE A 222 -5.44 -18.50 4.88
N ARG A 223 -4.20 -18.97 4.96
CA ARG A 223 -3.87 -20.35 5.34
C ARG A 223 -2.97 -20.32 6.56
N LEU A 224 -3.51 -20.79 7.68
CA LEU A 224 -2.76 -21.00 8.91
C LEU A 224 -1.97 -22.30 8.82
N PRO A 225 -0.75 -22.35 9.36
CA PRO A 225 -0.03 -23.61 9.50
C PRO A 225 -0.72 -24.50 10.55
N GLY A 226 -0.31 -25.78 10.63
CA GLY A 226 -0.90 -26.71 11.59
C GLY A 226 -0.63 -26.27 13.03
N LEU A 227 -1.47 -26.72 13.96
CA LEU A 227 -1.38 -26.35 15.38
C LEU A 227 0.04 -26.52 15.98
N SER A 228 0.74 -27.60 15.62
CA SER A 228 2.13 -27.88 16.06
C SER A 228 3.17 -26.89 15.55
N ASP A 229 2.86 -26.16 14.47
CA ASP A 229 3.78 -25.21 13.84
C ASP A 229 3.59 -23.76 14.38
N LEU A 230 2.56 -23.54 15.21
CA LEU A 230 2.19 -22.21 15.72
C LEU A 230 2.91 -21.80 17.02
N ASN A 231 3.74 -22.68 17.62
CA ASN A 231 4.56 -22.40 18.80
C ASN A 231 3.82 -21.65 19.95
N PHE A 232 2.66 -22.17 20.39
CA PHE A 232 1.88 -21.60 21.50
C PHE A 232 1.79 -22.55 22.71
N ASP A 233 1.39 -22.00 23.85
CA ASP A 233 1.29 -22.72 25.14
C ASP A 233 0.11 -23.72 25.15
N SER A 234 0.44 -25.00 25.29
CA SER A 234 -0.23 -26.14 24.63
C SER A 234 -1.43 -26.77 25.37
N ASP A 235 -2.23 -26.00 26.10
CA ASP A 235 -3.27 -26.58 26.97
C ASP A 235 -4.68 -26.69 26.36
N SER A 236 -4.95 -26.15 25.15
CA SER A 236 -6.30 -26.20 24.56
C SER A 236 -6.44 -27.22 23.43
N SER A 237 -7.46 -28.07 23.54
CA SER A 237 -7.90 -28.99 22.48
C SER A 237 -8.74 -28.30 21.41
N GLU A 238 -9.26 -27.10 21.71
CA GLU A 238 -10.12 -26.31 20.82
C GLU A 238 -9.53 -24.91 20.65
N VAL A 239 -9.51 -24.44 19.41
CA VAL A 239 -9.08 -23.10 19.01
C VAL A 239 -10.18 -22.43 18.20
N PHE A 240 -10.46 -21.17 18.51
CA PHE A 240 -11.32 -20.31 17.70
C PHE A 240 -10.46 -19.42 16.84
N THR A 241 -10.71 -19.43 15.54
CA THR A 241 -10.04 -18.54 14.58
C THR A 241 -11.00 -17.43 14.21
N LYS A 242 -10.57 -16.17 14.34
CA LYS A 242 -11.33 -15.00 13.93
C LYS A 242 -10.47 -14.16 13.00
N ILE A 243 -11.06 -13.74 11.89
CA ILE A 243 -10.40 -12.93 10.87
C ILE A 243 -11.28 -11.72 10.62
N LEU A 244 -10.70 -10.53 10.71
CA LEU A 244 -11.37 -9.28 10.42
C LEU A 244 -10.66 -8.59 9.26
N GLU A 245 -11.32 -8.53 8.11
CA GLU A 245 -10.87 -7.77 6.95
C GLU A 245 -11.54 -6.39 6.93
N SER A 246 -10.76 -5.37 6.62
CA SER A 246 -11.24 -4.04 6.28
C SER A 246 -10.67 -3.62 4.93
N LYS A 247 -11.52 -3.15 4.02
CA LYS A 247 -11.15 -2.77 2.65
C LYS A 247 -10.20 -1.57 2.56
N GLU A 248 -10.13 -0.78 3.62
CA GLU A 248 -9.25 0.37 3.75
C GLU A 248 -8.41 0.22 5.02
N ASN A 249 -7.21 0.81 5.05
CA ASN A 249 -6.38 0.80 6.24
C ASN A 249 -6.91 1.77 7.33
N PRO A 250 -7.39 1.27 8.49
CA PRO A 250 -7.85 2.13 9.57
C PRO A 250 -6.73 2.59 10.52
N PHE A 251 -5.49 2.11 10.35
CA PHE A 251 -4.35 2.38 11.23
C PHE A 251 -3.42 3.46 10.70
N ALA A 252 -3.21 4.48 11.52
CA ALA A 252 -2.37 5.63 11.22
C ALA A 252 -1.02 5.51 11.93
N SER A 253 0.08 5.38 11.17
CA SER A 253 1.43 5.44 11.74
C SER A 253 1.62 6.75 12.50
N LYS A 254 2.17 6.68 13.71
CA LYS A 254 2.49 7.85 14.54
C LYS A 254 3.39 8.85 13.78
N TYR A 255 4.32 8.32 13.00
CA TYR A 255 5.25 9.09 12.17
C TYR A 255 5.22 8.58 10.73
N GLY A 256 5.37 9.51 9.78
CA GLY A 256 5.45 9.23 8.35
C GLY A 256 4.17 8.66 7.73
N ASN A 257 4.23 8.41 6.43
CA ASN A 257 3.08 7.89 5.68
C ASN A 257 2.96 6.37 5.84
N SER A 258 1.74 5.89 6.06
CA SER A 258 1.41 4.49 5.86
C SER A 258 1.36 4.21 4.35
N HIS A 259 2.30 3.42 3.86
CA HIS A 259 2.28 2.94 2.48
C HIS A 259 1.40 1.70 2.28
N VAL A 260 0.84 1.12 3.35
CA VAL A 260 -0.14 0.04 3.24
C VAL A 260 -1.35 0.52 2.44
N GLN A 261 -1.58 -0.13 1.29
CA GLN A 261 -2.64 0.21 0.35
C GLN A 261 -3.61 -0.97 0.19
N GLY A 262 -4.90 -0.68 0.25
CA GLY A 262 -5.94 -1.70 0.11
C GLY A 262 -6.33 -2.32 1.45
N SER A 263 -6.67 -3.60 1.41
CA SER A 263 -7.22 -4.31 2.55
C SER A 263 -6.21 -4.51 3.68
N VAL A 264 -6.72 -4.41 4.91
CA VAL A 264 -6.03 -4.74 6.14
C VAL A 264 -6.76 -5.89 6.81
N VAL A 265 -6.02 -6.92 7.21
CA VAL A 265 -6.59 -8.12 7.85
C VAL A 265 -6.01 -8.32 9.23
N THR A 266 -6.85 -8.54 10.23
CA THR A 266 -6.44 -8.92 11.58
C THR A 266 -6.84 -10.35 11.85
N ILE A 267 -5.90 -11.16 12.33
CA ILE A 267 -6.12 -12.58 12.61
C ILE A 267 -5.88 -12.82 14.09
N ILE A 268 -6.89 -13.34 14.79
CA ILE A 268 -6.81 -13.66 16.22
C ILE A 268 -7.19 -15.13 16.42
N LEU A 269 -6.33 -15.85 17.15
CA LEU A 269 -6.65 -17.15 17.71
C LEU A 269 -7.01 -16.98 19.19
N SER A 270 -8.05 -17.65 19.63
CA SER A 270 -8.49 -17.63 21.03
C SER A 270 -8.88 -19.01 21.52
N ARG A 271 -8.85 -19.17 22.85
CA ARG A 271 -9.37 -20.35 23.54
C ARG A 271 -10.88 -20.21 23.79
N PRO A 272 -11.60 -21.29 24.13
CA PRO A 272 -13.03 -21.24 24.44
C PRO A 272 -13.44 -20.26 25.54
N ASN A 273 -12.53 -19.93 26.46
CA ASN A 273 -12.75 -18.92 27.50
C ASN A 273 -12.61 -17.47 27.01
N GLY A 274 -12.33 -17.25 25.72
CA GLY A 274 -12.10 -15.95 25.10
C GLY A 274 -10.69 -15.40 25.29
N SER A 275 -9.77 -16.14 25.93
CA SER A 275 -8.38 -15.69 26.04
C SER A 275 -7.66 -15.79 24.69
N GLU A 276 -7.04 -14.69 24.29
CA GLU A 276 -6.22 -14.64 23.08
C GLU A 276 -4.95 -15.49 23.21
N MET A 277 -4.58 -16.15 22.11
CA MET A 277 -3.38 -16.96 21.98
C MET A 277 -2.28 -16.13 21.32
N SER A 278 -1.17 -15.89 22.04
CA SER A 278 -0.02 -15.20 21.46
C SER A 278 0.75 -16.16 20.56
N VAL A 279 0.75 -15.89 19.25
CA VAL A 279 1.47 -16.67 18.24
C VAL A 279 2.64 -15.85 17.70
N LYS A 280 3.85 -16.33 17.93
CA LYS A 280 5.10 -15.70 17.47
C LYS A 280 6.13 -16.77 17.11
N ASN A 281 7.00 -16.45 16.17
CA ASN A 281 8.08 -17.31 15.69
C ASN A 281 7.58 -18.70 15.27
N THR A 282 6.54 -18.74 14.43
CA THR A 282 6.01 -20.00 13.89
C THR A 282 7.08 -20.74 13.07
N THR A 283 7.05 -22.07 13.08
CA THR A 283 8.01 -22.90 12.32
C THR A 283 7.69 -22.94 10.83
N LYS A 284 6.40 -22.84 10.49
CA LYS A 284 5.91 -22.61 9.13
C LYS A 284 5.20 -21.27 9.06
N PRO A 285 5.31 -20.55 7.93
CA PRO A 285 4.68 -19.25 7.80
C PRO A 285 3.15 -19.37 7.74
N ILE A 286 2.49 -18.35 8.27
CA ILE A 286 1.09 -18.04 7.98
C ILE A 286 1.04 -17.37 6.61
N SER A 287 0.24 -17.92 5.71
CA SER A 287 0.11 -17.42 4.35
C SER A 287 -1.13 -16.55 4.23
N ILE A 288 -0.95 -15.29 3.82
CA ILE A 288 -2.00 -14.28 3.73
C ILE A 288 -1.96 -13.67 2.33
N ARG A 289 -3.00 -13.87 1.54
CA ARG A 289 -3.11 -13.29 0.20
C ARG A 289 -4.02 -12.06 0.24
N LEU A 290 -3.40 -10.90 0.16
CA LEU A 290 -4.05 -9.59 0.20
C LEU A 290 -4.29 -9.07 -1.22
N ASN A 291 -5.53 -8.71 -1.53
CA ASN A 291 -5.87 -8.21 -2.86
C ASN A 291 -5.50 -6.73 -3.04
N ARG A 292 -5.06 -6.40 -4.25
CA ARG A 292 -4.74 -5.03 -4.64
C ARG A 292 -5.98 -4.34 -5.21
N PRO A 293 -6.31 -3.11 -4.75
CA PRO A 293 -7.39 -2.32 -5.32
C PRO A 293 -7.24 -2.15 -6.82
N ILE A 294 -8.33 -2.38 -7.57
CA ILE A 294 -8.34 -2.40 -9.05
C ILE A 294 -7.78 -1.10 -9.64
N ASP A 295 -8.15 0.04 -9.06
CA ASP A 295 -7.73 1.38 -9.48
C ASP A 295 -6.23 1.65 -9.31
N LYS A 296 -5.57 0.82 -8.50
CA LYS A 296 -4.16 0.94 -8.16
C LYS A 296 -3.30 -0.18 -8.73
N GLN A 297 -3.91 -1.21 -9.33
CA GLN A 297 -3.15 -2.27 -9.98
C GLN A 297 -2.24 -1.68 -11.07
N PRO A 298 -1.03 -2.21 -11.24
CA PRO A 298 -0.10 -1.63 -12.20
C PRO A 298 -0.62 -1.84 -13.62
N LYS A 299 -0.43 -0.84 -14.48
CA LYS A 299 -0.95 -0.87 -15.86
C LYS A 299 0.00 -1.66 -16.75
N TYR A 300 -0.58 -2.41 -17.68
CA TYR A 300 0.16 -3.09 -18.72
C TYR A 300 0.68 -2.08 -19.75
N GLU A 301 1.95 -2.25 -20.13
CA GLU A 301 2.56 -1.50 -21.21
C GLU A 301 3.01 -2.45 -22.31
N GLN A 302 2.89 -2.03 -23.56
CA GLN A 302 3.24 -2.84 -24.72
C GLN A 302 4.43 -2.26 -25.45
N TYR A 303 5.36 -3.14 -25.84
CA TYR A 303 6.58 -2.76 -26.54
C TYR A 303 6.85 -3.71 -27.70
N GLU A 304 7.36 -3.16 -28.79
CA GLU A 304 7.79 -3.92 -29.96
C GLU A 304 9.27 -4.31 -29.85
N LEU A 305 9.58 -5.53 -30.26
CA LEU A 305 10.93 -6.07 -30.38
C LEU A 305 11.24 -6.35 -31.83
N HIS A 306 12.28 -5.69 -32.34
CA HIS A 306 12.73 -5.86 -33.71
C HIS A 306 13.91 -6.83 -33.74
N GLY A 307 13.65 -8.04 -34.21
CA GLY A 307 14.61 -9.11 -34.31
C GLY A 307 15.29 -9.45 -32.98
N ARG A 308 16.63 -9.36 -32.94
CA ARG A 308 17.47 -9.68 -31.77
C ARG A 308 17.92 -8.46 -30.96
N SER A 309 17.24 -7.34 -31.14
CA SER A 309 17.55 -6.10 -30.43
C SER A 309 17.17 -6.20 -28.95
N PHE A 310 17.88 -5.46 -28.10
CA PHE A 310 17.46 -5.26 -26.72
C PHE A 310 16.39 -4.19 -26.64
N GLN A 311 15.43 -4.40 -25.75
CA GLN A 311 14.55 -3.34 -25.24
C GLN A 311 14.82 -3.18 -23.74
N TYR A 312 15.09 -1.95 -23.30
CA TYR A 312 15.50 -1.68 -21.92
C TYR A 312 14.36 -1.05 -21.12
N HIS A 313 14.24 -1.45 -19.85
CA HIS A 313 13.35 -0.87 -18.85
C HIS A 313 14.11 -0.57 -17.59
N LYS A 314 13.67 0.43 -16.82
CA LYS A 314 14.37 0.86 -15.62
C LYS A 314 13.43 1.02 -14.45
N VAL A 315 13.86 0.55 -13.28
CA VAL A 315 13.14 0.72 -12.01
C VAL A 315 14.11 1.07 -10.90
N ASN A 316 13.67 1.94 -9.99
CA ASN A 316 14.40 2.24 -8.76
C ASN A 316 13.72 1.54 -7.59
N LEU A 317 14.44 0.66 -6.90
CA LEU A 317 13.99 0.01 -5.68
C LEU A 317 14.44 0.85 -4.48
N THR A 318 13.50 1.45 -3.76
CA THR A 318 13.79 2.42 -2.70
C THR A 318 14.16 1.77 -1.37
N ASP A 319 13.69 0.54 -1.13
CA ASP A 319 13.91 -0.20 0.12
C ASP A 319 14.35 -1.63 -0.17
N LYS A 320 15.36 -2.09 0.57
CA LYS A 320 15.92 -3.44 0.46
C LYS A 320 15.01 -4.55 0.99
N GLN A 321 13.97 -4.22 1.76
CA GLN A 321 12.98 -5.18 2.25
C GLN A 321 11.84 -5.41 1.24
N MET A 322 11.77 -4.59 0.20
CA MET A 322 10.77 -4.73 -0.84
C MET A 322 11.11 -5.88 -1.80
N THR A 323 10.08 -6.43 -2.44
CA THR A 323 10.22 -7.42 -3.50
C THR A 323 9.88 -6.80 -4.83
N LEU A 324 10.77 -6.95 -5.81
CA LEU A 324 10.58 -6.46 -7.17
C LEU A 324 10.04 -7.57 -8.06
N SER A 325 8.93 -7.29 -8.74
CA SER A 325 8.30 -8.20 -9.69
C SER A 325 8.26 -7.58 -11.08
N VAL A 326 8.69 -8.35 -12.09
CA VAL A 326 8.70 -7.94 -13.51
C VAL A 326 7.96 -8.99 -14.33
N TYR A 327 6.72 -8.70 -14.70
CA TYR A 327 5.90 -9.53 -15.57
C TYR A 327 6.20 -9.21 -17.03
N ILE A 328 6.44 -10.23 -17.85
CA ILE A 328 6.71 -10.13 -19.29
C ILE A 328 5.97 -11.27 -20.00
N SER A 329 5.08 -10.94 -20.93
CA SER A 329 4.40 -11.93 -21.77
C SER A 329 4.41 -11.50 -23.23
N SER A 330 4.64 -12.45 -24.15
CA SER A 330 4.48 -12.20 -25.59
C SER A 330 3.03 -11.85 -25.90
N ASN A 331 2.84 -10.90 -26.83
CA ASN A 331 1.53 -10.57 -27.39
C ASN A 331 1.23 -11.40 -28.64
N ILE A 332 2.21 -12.14 -29.15
CA ILE A 332 2.08 -12.89 -30.40
C ILE A 332 1.93 -14.38 -30.12
N SER A 333 2.81 -14.95 -29.29
CA SER A 333 2.80 -16.38 -29.01
C SER A 333 3.26 -16.69 -27.59
N PRO A 334 2.49 -17.49 -26.81
CA PRO A 334 2.87 -17.88 -25.45
C PRO A 334 4.09 -18.82 -25.42
N MET A 335 4.57 -19.28 -26.58
CA MET A 335 5.77 -20.11 -26.70
C MET A 335 7.05 -19.30 -26.93
N ASP A 336 6.95 -18.00 -27.20
CA ASP A 336 8.10 -17.13 -27.31
C ASP A 336 8.84 -17.06 -25.97
N THR A 337 10.17 -17.09 -26.03
CA THR A 337 11.00 -17.03 -24.82
C THR A 337 11.93 -15.82 -24.86
N TYR A 338 11.96 -15.09 -23.76
CA TYR A 338 12.77 -13.90 -23.57
C TYR A 338 13.89 -14.16 -22.57
N ALA A 339 15.10 -13.74 -22.92
CA ALA A 339 16.17 -13.56 -21.95
C ALA A 339 16.10 -12.13 -21.40
N VAL A 340 16.20 -12.00 -20.08
CA VAL A 340 16.16 -10.72 -19.38
C VAL A 340 17.45 -10.55 -18.61
N TYR A 341 18.30 -9.68 -19.13
CA TYR A 341 19.58 -9.34 -18.55
C TYR A 341 19.39 -8.13 -17.64
N VAL A 342 19.98 -8.14 -16.46
CA VAL A 342 19.78 -7.10 -15.45
C VAL A 342 21.11 -6.48 -15.07
N SER A 343 21.18 -5.16 -15.04
CA SER A 343 22.26 -4.40 -14.41
C SER A 343 21.75 -3.60 -13.22
N PHE A 344 22.56 -3.47 -12.18
CA PHE A 344 22.21 -2.79 -10.93
C PHE A 344 23.32 -1.82 -10.49
N ASN A 345 22.92 -0.66 -9.98
CA ASN A 345 23.84 0.24 -9.28
C ASN A 345 23.08 1.11 -8.27
N THR A 346 23.71 1.40 -7.14
CA THR A 346 23.22 2.37 -6.16
C THR A 346 23.42 3.81 -6.65
N ASN A 347 24.45 4.05 -7.47
CA ASN A 347 24.72 5.32 -8.12
C ASN A 347 24.30 5.27 -9.60
N GLU A 348 23.20 5.94 -9.91
CA GLU A 348 22.61 5.99 -11.27
C GLU A 348 23.59 6.50 -12.34
N THR A 349 24.56 7.35 -11.98
CA THR A 349 25.56 7.88 -12.95
C THR A 349 26.58 6.84 -13.43
N LEU A 350 26.77 5.77 -12.66
CA LEU A 350 27.67 4.66 -12.98
C LEU A 350 26.93 3.46 -13.58
N LEU A 351 25.62 3.59 -13.79
CA LEU A 351 24.77 2.51 -14.27
C LEU A 351 24.84 2.40 -15.79
N GLU A 352 25.30 1.25 -16.27
CA GLU A 352 25.33 0.91 -17.69
C GLU A 352 24.22 -0.09 -18.02
N SER A 353 23.69 -0.03 -19.24
CA SER A 353 22.73 -1.02 -19.72
C SER A 353 23.39 -2.40 -19.86
N PRO A 354 22.69 -3.49 -19.49
CA PRO A 354 23.24 -4.84 -19.61
C PRO A 354 23.41 -5.25 -21.07
N THR A 355 24.37 -6.13 -21.32
CA THR A 355 24.64 -6.77 -22.61
C THR A 355 24.76 -8.28 -22.42
N GLU A 356 24.84 -9.05 -23.51
CA GLU A 356 24.99 -10.52 -23.41
C GLU A 356 26.28 -10.96 -22.70
N SER A 357 27.33 -10.13 -22.70
CA SER A 357 28.61 -10.42 -22.06
C SER A 357 28.83 -9.70 -20.72
N LYS A 358 27.96 -8.74 -20.36
CA LYS A 358 28.09 -7.93 -19.15
C LYS A 358 26.70 -7.67 -18.55
N PHE A 359 26.39 -8.37 -17.47
CA PHE A 359 25.15 -8.26 -16.70
C PHE A 359 25.40 -8.76 -15.27
N ASP A 360 24.54 -8.37 -14.34
CA ASP A 360 24.60 -8.79 -12.93
C ASP A 360 23.67 -9.98 -12.65
N LEU A 361 22.48 -10.00 -13.26
CA LEU A 361 21.54 -11.14 -13.18
C LEU A 361 20.99 -11.50 -14.58
N LEU A 362 20.61 -12.75 -14.76
CA LEU A 362 19.98 -13.26 -15.98
C LEU A 362 18.78 -14.13 -15.65
N PHE A 363 17.65 -13.83 -16.27
CA PHE A 363 16.42 -14.61 -16.17
C PHE A 363 15.93 -15.05 -17.55
N VAL A 364 15.14 -16.12 -17.58
CA VAL A 364 14.48 -16.61 -18.79
C VAL A 364 12.98 -16.74 -18.52
N ILE A 365 12.18 -16.14 -19.39
CA ILE A 365 10.71 -16.10 -19.31
C ILE A 365 10.11 -16.75 -20.56
N PRO A 366 9.09 -17.61 -20.44
CA PRO A 366 8.49 -18.11 -19.20
C PRO A 366 9.42 -19.03 -18.40
N ASN A 367 9.36 -18.90 -17.08
CA ASN A 367 10.07 -19.76 -16.15
C ASN A 367 9.39 -21.13 -16.07
N LYS A 368 10.02 -22.12 -16.72
CA LYS A 368 9.53 -23.50 -16.78
C LYS A 368 9.69 -24.26 -15.46
N THR A 369 10.58 -23.81 -14.56
CA THR A 369 10.85 -24.49 -13.29
C THR A 369 9.84 -24.16 -12.20
N VAL A 370 8.96 -23.19 -12.43
CA VAL A 370 7.82 -22.92 -11.54
C VAL A 370 6.88 -24.14 -11.64
N LEU A 371 7.09 -25.12 -10.77
CA LEU A 371 6.27 -26.31 -10.62
C LEU A 371 5.35 -26.07 -9.43
N ILE A 372 4.16 -25.54 -9.69
CA ILE A 372 3.20 -25.31 -8.63
C ILE A 372 2.43 -26.62 -8.42
N SER A 373 2.83 -27.43 -7.44
CA SER A 373 2.15 -28.69 -7.12
C SER A 373 0.87 -28.50 -6.30
N THR A 374 0.22 -27.33 -6.35
CA THR A 374 -0.97 -27.04 -5.54
C THR A 374 -2.22 -27.05 -6.42
N SER A 375 -3.18 -27.91 -6.07
CA SER A 375 -4.50 -28.04 -6.70
C SER A 375 -5.39 -26.79 -6.63
N ASN A 376 -4.86 -25.67 -6.12
CA ASN A 376 -5.63 -24.51 -5.66
C ASN A 376 -5.23 -23.20 -6.36
N ILE A 377 -4.38 -23.24 -7.39
CA ILE A 377 -4.03 -22.07 -8.21
C ILE A 377 -4.75 -22.18 -9.55
N ASN A 378 -5.41 -21.11 -9.96
CA ASN A 378 -6.07 -21.07 -11.26
C ASN A 378 -5.04 -20.95 -12.39
N LEU A 379 -5.42 -21.33 -13.61
CA LEU A 379 -4.52 -21.35 -14.76
C LEU A 379 -3.96 -19.96 -15.12
N ASP A 380 -4.73 -18.90 -14.89
CA ASP A 380 -4.32 -17.52 -15.18
C ASP A 380 -3.19 -17.07 -14.25
N ASP A 381 -3.31 -17.36 -12.94
CA ASP A 381 -2.28 -17.10 -11.94
C ASP A 381 -1.03 -17.94 -12.23
N GLU A 382 -1.18 -19.22 -12.58
CA GLU A 382 -0.03 -20.05 -12.97
C GLU A 382 0.69 -19.48 -14.19
N TYR A 383 -0.07 -19.06 -15.21
CA TYR A 383 0.49 -18.41 -16.38
C TYR A 383 1.26 -17.14 -15.98
N GLU A 384 0.65 -16.27 -15.17
CA GLU A 384 1.28 -15.04 -14.72
C GLU A 384 2.58 -15.30 -13.95
N LEU A 385 2.56 -16.23 -12.99
CA LEU A 385 3.72 -16.57 -12.17
C LEU A 385 4.88 -17.12 -13.00
N ARG A 386 4.60 -17.89 -14.06
CA ARG A 386 5.64 -18.34 -15.01
C ARG A 386 6.20 -17.18 -15.82
N HIS A 387 5.43 -16.11 -16.02
CA HIS A 387 5.82 -14.93 -16.79
C HIS A 387 6.36 -13.78 -15.93
N THR A 388 6.52 -14.00 -14.63
CA THR A 388 7.03 -12.99 -13.70
C THR A 388 8.41 -13.37 -13.18
N ILE A 389 9.36 -12.45 -13.33
CA ILE A 389 10.61 -12.47 -12.58
C ILE A 389 10.30 -11.98 -11.17
N PHE A 390 10.52 -12.83 -10.17
CA PHE A 390 10.27 -12.55 -8.77
C PHE A 390 11.61 -12.36 -8.03
N MET A 391 11.90 -11.13 -7.60
CA MET A 391 13.16 -10.75 -6.95
C MET A 391 12.93 -10.28 -5.51
N PRO A 392 12.83 -11.21 -4.53
CA PRO A 392 12.76 -10.90 -3.10
C PRO A 392 14.12 -10.40 -2.54
N PRO A 393 14.16 -9.95 -1.26
CA PRO A 393 15.37 -9.43 -0.60
C PRO A 393 16.64 -10.27 -0.68
N ASN A 394 16.50 -11.60 -0.77
CA ASN A 394 17.60 -12.55 -0.91
C ASN A 394 18.05 -12.78 -2.36
N VAL A 395 17.35 -12.22 -3.35
CA VAL A 395 17.64 -12.38 -4.79
C VAL A 395 18.09 -11.07 -5.41
N HIS A 396 17.47 -9.94 -5.06
CA HIS A 396 17.90 -8.64 -5.59
C HIS A 396 19.20 -8.15 -4.93
N LEU A 397 19.88 -7.19 -5.56
CA LEU A 397 21.23 -6.74 -5.19
C LEU A 397 21.24 -5.56 -4.20
N GLY A 398 20.13 -5.33 -3.50
CA GLY A 398 19.90 -4.17 -2.62
C GLY A 398 18.98 -3.09 -3.20
N ASN A 399 18.84 -1.97 -2.50
CA ASN A 399 18.08 -0.81 -2.96
C ASN A 399 18.94 0.05 -3.90
N GLY A 400 18.35 0.53 -4.99
CA GLY A 400 19.05 1.22 -6.08
C GLY A 400 18.35 1.02 -7.41
N THR A 401 19.02 1.40 -8.49
CA THR A 401 18.43 1.38 -9.83
C THR A 401 18.82 0.13 -10.59
N TYR A 402 17.81 -0.52 -11.18
CA TYR A 402 17.93 -1.72 -12.01
C TYR A 402 17.55 -1.38 -13.45
N ILE A 403 18.37 -1.81 -14.42
CA ILE A 403 18.04 -1.81 -15.85
C ILE A 403 17.79 -3.25 -16.30
N PHE A 404 16.62 -3.51 -16.87
CA PHE A 404 16.20 -4.78 -17.45
C PHE A 404 16.31 -4.71 -18.97
N GLY A 405 17.31 -5.38 -19.55
CA GLY A 405 17.45 -5.59 -20.98
C GLY A 405 16.75 -6.86 -21.43
N ILE A 406 15.64 -6.71 -22.14
CA ILE A 406 14.81 -7.81 -22.65
C ILE A 406 15.19 -8.12 -24.09
N LYS A 407 15.43 -9.39 -24.38
CA LYS A 407 15.79 -9.89 -25.71
C LYS A 407 15.05 -11.17 -26.04
N LEU A 408 14.45 -11.24 -27.24
CA LEU A 408 13.86 -12.47 -27.76
C LEU A 408 14.96 -13.48 -28.13
N ILE A 409 14.91 -14.67 -27.54
CA ILE A 409 15.91 -15.73 -27.79
C ILE A 409 15.33 -16.93 -28.53
N ASN A 410 14.03 -17.17 -28.44
CA ASN A 410 13.31 -18.19 -29.20
C ASN A 410 11.93 -17.67 -29.57
N ALA A 411 11.52 -17.88 -30.82
CA ALA A 411 10.21 -17.52 -31.32
C ALA A 411 9.46 -18.77 -31.77
N SER A 412 8.14 -18.77 -31.69
CA SER A 412 7.33 -19.93 -32.09
C SER A 412 7.19 -20.11 -33.61
N THR A 413 7.91 -19.33 -34.41
CA THR A 413 7.83 -19.31 -35.88
C THR A 413 9.02 -20.04 -36.51
N THR A 414 8.85 -20.53 -37.73
CA THR A 414 9.93 -21.07 -38.56
C THR A 414 10.75 -19.97 -39.25
N MET A 415 10.34 -18.70 -39.13
CA MET A 415 11.06 -17.55 -39.66
C MET A 415 12.37 -17.31 -38.90
N ASN A 416 13.36 -16.75 -39.60
CA ASN A 416 14.61 -16.35 -38.97
C ASN A 416 14.38 -15.23 -37.94
N LEU A 417 14.93 -15.36 -36.74
CA LEU A 417 14.74 -14.41 -35.64
C LEU A 417 15.14 -12.98 -35.98
N THR A 418 16.02 -12.77 -36.96
CA THR A 418 16.44 -11.43 -37.39
C THR A 418 15.36 -10.66 -38.17
N GLU A 419 14.37 -11.36 -38.72
CA GLU A 419 13.28 -10.79 -39.53
C GLU A 419 11.93 -10.82 -38.78
N TYR A 420 11.91 -11.38 -37.58
CA TYR A 420 10.71 -11.50 -36.77
C TYR A 420 10.50 -10.23 -35.92
N ASN A 421 9.39 -9.54 -36.19
CA ASN A 421 8.91 -8.47 -35.33
C ASN A 421 8.02 -9.07 -34.24
N SER A 422 8.51 -9.08 -33.01
CA SER A 422 7.77 -9.51 -31.84
C SER A 422 7.17 -8.31 -31.12
N SER A 423 6.22 -8.54 -30.23
CA SER A 423 5.82 -7.57 -29.23
C SER A 423 5.47 -8.28 -27.93
N TYR A 424 5.64 -7.58 -26.83
CA TYR A 424 5.37 -8.10 -25.50
C TYR A 424 4.69 -7.04 -24.64
N THR A 425 3.96 -7.55 -23.66
CA THR A 425 3.43 -6.77 -22.56
C THR A 425 4.38 -6.87 -21.38
N ILE A 426 4.67 -5.74 -20.73
CA ILE A 426 5.45 -5.66 -19.49
C ILE A 426 4.65 -4.99 -18.39
N ASN A 427 4.93 -5.40 -17.17
CA ASN A 427 4.48 -4.73 -15.96
C ASN A 427 5.57 -4.85 -14.88
N MET A 428 5.87 -3.75 -14.20
CA MET A 428 6.84 -3.72 -13.11
C MET A 428 6.18 -3.17 -11.86
N TYR A 429 6.30 -3.90 -10.77
CA TYR A 429 5.71 -3.50 -9.50
C TYR A 429 6.56 -3.96 -8.34
N VAL A 430 6.44 -3.23 -7.25
CA VAL A 430 7.16 -3.49 -6.01
C VAL A 430 6.13 -3.81 -4.93
N SER A 431 6.38 -4.85 -4.15
CA SER A 431 5.49 -5.29 -3.06
C SER A 431 6.24 -5.40 -1.75
N LYS A 432 5.56 -5.10 -0.64
CA LYS A 432 6.09 -5.24 0.71
C LYS A 432 4.98 -5.70 1.65
N CYS A 433 5.25 -6.75 2.42
CA CYS A 433 4.35 -7.23 3.45
C CYS A 433 4.65 -6.55 4.78
N GLN A 434 3.61 -6.07 5.45
CA GLN A 434 3.74 -5.34 6.70
C GLN A 434 2.71 -5.81 7.72
N TYR A 435 3.05 -5.60 8.99
CA TYR A 435 2.18 -5.78 10.12
C TYR A 435 2.12 -4.52 10.96
N TRP A 436 1.01 -4.33 11.67
CA TRP A 436 0.83 -3.20 12.57
C TRP A 436 1.50 -3.49 13.91
N ASP A 437 2.58 -2.75 14.22
CA ASP A 437 3.23 -2.79 15.52
C ASP A 437 2.51 -1.85 16.49
N GLU A 438 1.63 -2.40 17.31
CA GLU A 438 0.85 -1.62 18.27
C GLU A 438 1.69 -0.85 19.28
N LYS A 439 2.89 -1.34 19.64
CA LYS A 439 3.74 -0.69 20.64
C LYS A 439 4.42 0.53 20.05
N ARG A 440 4.88 0.43 18.81
CA ARG A 440 5.55 1.52 18.09
C ARG A 440 4.57 2.41 17.32
N ILE A 441 3.31 2.00 17.19
CA ILE A 441 2.26 2.68 16.43
C ILE A 441 2.76 2.94 15.00
N LEU A 442 3.25 1.88 14.33
CA LEU A 442 3.75 1.94 12.97
C LEU A 442 3.63 0.61 12.24
N TRP A 443 3.66 0.65 10.91
CA TRP A 443 3.77 -0.54 10.08
C TRP A 443 5.21 -1.03 9.98
N SER A 444 5.48 -2.28 10.38
CA SER A 444 6.79 -2.92 10.28
C SER A 444 6.72 -4.15 9.36
N SER A 445 7.86 -4.60 8.84
CA SER A 445 7.98 -5.85 8.07
C SER A 445 8.63 -6.99 8.85
N ASP A 446 9.00 -6.77 10.12
CA ASP A 446 9.66 -7.79 10.93
C ASP A 446 8.84 -9.09 11.00
N GLY A 447 9.46 -10.22 10.63
CA GLY A 447 8.81 -11.53 10.62
C GLY A 447 7.79 -11.73 9.49
N CYS A 448 7.77 -10.87 8.47
CA CYS A 448 6.94 -11.04 7.28
C CYS A 448 7.77 -10.89 6.00
N GLU A 449 7.53 -11.75 5.02
CA GLU A 449 8.13 -11.69 3.69
C GLU A 449 7.07 -11.82 2.59
N VAL A 450 7.39 -11.34 1.39
CA VAL A 450 6.53 -11.51 0.22
C VAL A 450 6.73 -12.91 -0.33
N GLY A 451 5.64 -13.65 -0.49
CA GLY A 451 5.63 -15.01 -1.00
C GLY A 451 5.65 -15.09 -2.54
N PRO A 452 6.12 -16.22 -3.10
CA PRO A 452 6.27 -16.42 -4.53
C PRO A 452 4.94 -16.58 -5.28
N LEU A 453 3.80 -16.72 -4.58
CA LEU A 453 2.48 -16.73 -5.23
C LEU A 453 1.87 -15.32 -5.35
N THR A 454 2.71 -14.29 -5.24
CA THR A 454 2.35 -12.89 -5.51
C THR A 454 2.13 -12.68 -7.00
N THR A 455 0.96 -12.14 -7.34
CA THR A 455 0.54 -11.78 -8.71
C THR A 455 0.30 -10.28 -8.80
N LEU A 456 -0.14 -9.76 -9.95
CA LEU A 456 -0.56 -8.38 -10.19
C LEU A 456 -1.79 -7.99 -9.37
N LYS A 457 -2.67 -8.96 -9.14
CA LYS A 457 -3.94 -8.78 -8.42
C LYS A 457 -3.80 -8.92 -6.91
N SER A 458 -2.80 -9.67 -6.43
CA SER A 458 -2.68 -9.98 -5.01
C SER A 458 -1.24 -10.14 -4.55
N THR A 459 -0.95 -9.72 -3.32
CA THR A 459 0.33 -9.94 -2.65
C THR A 459 0.17 -11.10 -1.68
N GLU A 460 1.01 -12.13 -1.81
CA GLU A 460 1.12 -13.17 -0.78
C GLU A 460 2.12 -12.72 0.29
N CYS A 461 1.69 -12.73 1.55
CA CYS A 461 2.50 -12.45 2.71
C CYS A 461 2.69 -13.72 3.52
N LEU A 462 3.95 -14.06 3.78
CA LEU A 462 4.36 -15.18 4.60
C LEU A 462 4.88 -14.61 5.93
N CYS A 463 4.09 -14.74 6.99
CA CYS A 463 4.41 -14.13 8.29
C CYS A 463 4.59 -15.18 9.38
N THR A 464 5.42 -14.89 10.39
CA THR A 464 5.76 -15.81 11.48
C THR A 464 5.08 -15.50 12.81
N HIS A 465 4.05 -14.65 12.80
CA HIS A 465 3.30 -14.22 13.97
C HIS A 465 1.86 -13.89 13.57
N LEU A 466 0.97 -13.72 14.55
CA LEU A 466 -0.41 -13.26 14.32
C LEU A 466 -0.62 -11.86 14.91
N THR A 467 -1.03 -10.95 14.03
CA THR A 467 -1.30 -9.53 14.33
C THR A 467 -2.33 -9.00 13.32
N THR A 468 -2.28 -7.69 13.06
CA THR A 468 -2.89 -7.05 11.90
C THR A 468 -1.87 -6.93 10.76
N PHE A 469 -2.27 -7.26 9.54
CA PHE A 469 -1.44 -7.30 8.35
C PHE A 469 -2.00 -6.42 7.24
N GLY A 470 -1.10 -5.92 6.41
CA GLY A 470 -1.41 -5.18 5.19
C GLY A 470 -0.27 -5.30 4.20
N SER A 471 -0.54 -4.99 2.94
CA SER A 471 0.50 -4.93 1.92
C SER A 471 0.67 -3.51 1.42
N ASP A 472 1.92 -3.09 1.30
CA ASP A 472 2.29 -1.96 0.47
C ASP A 472 2.61 -2.47 -0.94
N PHE A 473 2.16 -1.73 -1.93
CA PHE A 473 2.58 -1.92 -3.30
C PHE A 473 2.77 -0.59 -4.00
N PHE A 474 3.80 -0.53 -4.82
CA PHE A 474 4.17 0.66 -5.57
C PHE A 474 4.41 0.31 -7.03
N VAL A 475 3.94 1.19 -7.91
CA VAL A 475 4.16 1.11 -9.35
C VAL A 475 5.12 2.23 -9.72
N PRO A 476 6.38 1.91 -10.06
CA PRO A 476 7.34 2.91 -10.49
C PRO A 476 6.80 3.68 -11.69
N PRO A 477 6.86 5.02 -11.70
CA PRO A 477 6.56 5.78 -12.91
C PRO A 477 7.64 5.46 -13.95
N ASN A 478 7.23 4.86 -15.07
CA ASN A 478 8.15 4.63 -16.17
C ASN A 478 8.63 5.99 -16.71
N LYS A 479 9.90 6.30 -16.49
CA LYS A 479 10.57 7.41 -17.17
C LYS A 479 10.86 6.94 -18.58
N ILE A 480 10.25 7.60 -19.56
CA ILE A 480 10.62 7.43 -20.97
C ILE A 480 12.13 7.64 -21.09
N ASP A 481 12.84 6.60 -21.50
CA ASP A 481 14.27 6.68 -21.75
C ASP A 481 14.50 7.44 -23.06
N PHE A 482 14.62 8.76 -22.96
CA PHE A 482 14.92 9.62 -24.10
C PHE A 482 16.30 9.30 -24.71
N THR A 483 17.18 8.51 -24.08
CA THR A 483 18.48 8.17 -24.67
C THR A 483 18.35 7.32 -25.94
N THR A 484 17.35 6.44 -26.03
CA THR A 484 17.06 5.70 -27.27
C THR A 484 16.54 6.62 -28.37
N VAL A 485 15.70 7.60 -28.00
CA VAL A 485 15.26 8.67 -28.90
C VAL A 485 16.47 9.50 -29.37
N PHE A 486 17.41 9.83 -28.47
CA PHE A 486 18.65 10.55 -28.79
C PHE A 486 19.66 9.75 -29.61
N THR A 487 19.73 8.42 -29.46
CA THR A 487 20.51 7.58 -30.38
C THR A 487 19.89 7.50 -31.77
N LYS A 488 18.55 7.56 -31.88
CA LYS A 488 17.87 7.75 -33.18
C LYS A 488 18.10 9.17 -33.72
N PHE A 489 18.13 10.20 -32.85
CA PHE A 489 18.56 11.56 -33.21
C PHE A 489 20.01 11.60 -33.66
N LYS A 490 20.94 10.78 -33.14
CA LYS A 490 22.35 10.74 -33.60
C LYS A 490 22.49 10.29 -35.07
N LYS A 491 21.48 9.64 -35.64
CA LYS A 491 21.40 9.32 -37.07
C LYS A 491 20.64 10.39 -37.86
N LEU A 492 20.97 11.67 -37.65
CA LEU A 492 20.31 12.81 -38.32
C LEU A 492 20.24 12.69 -39.85
N HIS A 493 21.23 12.02 -40.46
CA HIS A 493 21.30 11.84 -41.91
C HIS A 493 20.20 10.97 -42.50
N GLU A 494 19.58 10.07 -41.71
CA GLU A 494 18.51 9.17 -42.19
C GLU A 494 17.14 9.87 -42.28
N ASN A 495 16.96 11.03 -41.62
CA ASN A 495 15.67 11.76 -41.56
C ASN A 495 15.81 13.29 -41.69
N ALA A 496 16.84 13.78 -42.36
CA ALA A 496 17.20 15.20 -42.43
C ALA A 496 16.04 16.13 -42.87
N ALA A 497 15.14 15.66 -43.74
CA ALA A 497 13.98 16.42 -44.20
C ALA A 497 12.99 16.78 -43.09
N VAL A 498 12.69 15.83 -42.19
CA VAL A 498 11.76 16.05 -41.07
C VAL A 498 12.37 17.06 -40.08
N PHE A 499 13.65 16.90 -39.76
CA PHE A 499 14.37 17.81 -38.87
C PHE A 499 14.45 19.23 -39.40
N SER A 500 14.81 19.39 -40.69
CA SER A 500 14.85 20.69 -41.33
C SER A 500 13.49 21.38 -41.28
N THR A 501 12.41 20.62 -41.48
CA THR A 501 11.04 21.16 -41.45
C THR A 501 10.67 21.67 -40.05
N VAL A 502 10.97 20.90 -39.00
CA VAL A 502 10.68 21.29 -37.61
C VAL A 502 11.50 22.53 -37.20
N ILE A 503 12.80 22.58 -37.52
CA ILE A 503 13.67 23.72 -37.21
C ILE A 503 13.16 25.00 -37.89
N VAL A 504 12.73 24.92 -39.14
CA VAL A 504 12.16 26.06 -39.88
C VAL A 504 10.88 26.55 -39.22
N ILE A 505 9.95 25.65 -38.89
CA ILE A 505 8.70 26.01 -38.20
C ILE A 505 8.99 26.67 -36.86
N PHE A 506 9.91 26.11 -36.07
CA PHE A 506 10.26 26.64 -34.75
C PHE A 506 10.94 28.02 -34.85
N SER A 507 11.79 28.22 -35.86
CA SER A 507 12.44 29.50 -36.12
C SER A 507 11.43 30.57 -36.52
N LEU A 508 10.48 30.23 -37.41
CA LEU A 508 9.39 31.12 -37.81
C LEU A 508 8.49 31.48 -36.62
N TYR A 509 8.19 30.53 -35.75
CA TYR A 509 7.41 30.75 -34.53
C TYR A 509 8.12 31.73 -33.58
N ILE A 510 9.42 31.56 -33.34
CA ILE A 510 10.20 32.48 -32.49
C ILE A 510 10.24 33.89 -33.09
N LEU A 511 10.46 34.01 -34.41
CA LEU A 511 10.45 35.31 -35.11
C LEU A 511 9.09 35.99 -35.00
N ALA A 512 7.99 35.24 -35.16
CA ALA A 512 6.63 35.73 -34.97
C ALA A 512 6.39 36.18 -33.53
N GLY A 513 6.86 35.43 -32.53
CA GLY A 513 6.76 35.79 -31.11
C GLY A 513 7.55 37.06 -30.75
N ILE A 514 8.75 37.24 -31.31
CA ILE A 514 9.54 38.47 -31.14
C ILE A 514 8.82 39.65 -31.78
N TRP A 515 8.25 39.47 -32.98
CA TRP A 515 7.50 40.51 -33.68
C TRP A 515 6.23 40.91 -32.91
N ALA A 516 5.45 39.94 -32.42
CA ALA A 516 4.26 40.16 -31.61
C ALA A 516 4.60 40.92 -30.32
N ARG A 517 5.64 40.50 -29.58
CA ARG A 517 6.11 41.22 -28.38
C ARG A 517 6.53 42.66 -28.66
N ARG A 518 7.13 42.93 -29.83
CA ARG A 518 7.49 44.30 -30.24
C ARG A 518 6.24 45.14 -30.53
N LYS A 519 5.19 44.54 -31.11
CA LYS A 519 3.92 45.22 -31.39
C LYS A 519 3.11 45.50 -30.13
N ASP A 520 3.00 44.54 -29.21
CA ASP A 520 2.33 44.74 -27.93
C ASP A 520 2.95 45.90 -27.12
N LYS A 521 4.29 46.00 -27.11
CA LYS A 521 4.99 47.12 -26.47
C LYS A 521 4.70 48.48 -27.12
N LEU A 522 4.47 48.52 -28.43
CA LEU A 522 4.12 49.76 -29.15
C LEU A 522 2.66 50.16 -28.93
N ASP A 523 1.75 49.19 -28.78
CA ASP A 523 0.34 49.46 -28.49
C ASP A 523 0.13 49.97 -27.05
N LEU A 524 0.91 49.48 -26.08
CA LEU A 524 0.91 50.01 -24.71
C LEU A 524 1.27 51.50 -24.64
N ILE A 525 2.14 51.99 -25.54
CA ILE A 525 2.54 53.41 -25.61
C ILE A 525 1.44 54.27 -26.25
N LYS A 526 0.59 53.69 -27.11
CA LYS A 526 -0.54 54.39 -27.75
C LYS A 526 -1.76 54.58 -26.87
N ILE A 527 -1.92 53.75 -25.83
CA ILE A 527 -3.04 53.85 -24.87
C ILE A 527 -2.72 54.87 -23.76
N SER A 528 -1.45 55.27 -23.61
CA SER A 528 -1.00 56.27 -22.63
C SER A 528 -0.81 57.69 -23.20
N SER A 529 -1.34 58.00 -24.39
CA SER A 529 -1.33 59.37 -24.98
C SER A 529 -2.71 59.96 -25.11
#